data_AF-A0A7W1PD08-F1
#
_entry.id   AF-A0A7W1PD08-F1
#
_cell.length_a   1.000
_cell.length_b   1.000
_cell.length_c   1.000
_cell.angle_alpha   90.00
_cell.angle_beta   90.00
_cell.angle_gamma   90.00
#
_symmetry.space_group_name_H-M   'P 1'
#
loop_
_entity.id
_entity.type
_entity.pdbx_description
1 polymer ?
#
loop_
_entity_poly.entity_id
_entity_poly.type
_entity_poly.pdbx_seq_one_letter_code
_entity_poly.pdbx_strand_id
1 'polypeptide(L)'
;MTELPGWAAEMRDLFRSGSAAQFLIHGNVFDVVPHGGRLLAVPAFLDEVMFGSYDVVLRYDRSRGVRASRGGDDWGEWLQQSLGREANAQSLLREPGSALELIDRYLLRTLNLQAVRAAAGGTADAAAEIRPAPRRIAVVIEFAEFVVPRGDALQLGGGFAANIVKVLGWANDPAIVQSNIVTVLVSEGLHDLNALVVDNPHAAALHVPLPNEAEMTSYVQALAATQFPDMAEKSDVPVETVGARLTGLSRVGARTAIGLALRNDRAITAAWLSRIKKNLIERECQGLLEFIESPFTLDNVAGHEPVKAWLREDTTLLKRGAVRALPMGYLIAGRIGTGKTFIVQCWAGEIGIPCVVLKNFRDRWVGATESNLEKIFAVLRAVGQVVVFVDEADQAAGK
;
A
#
# COMPACT_ATOMS: atom_id res chain seq x y z
N MET A 1 -25.02 2.97 8.11
CA MET A 1 -23.57 3.17 8.31
C MET A 1 -22.89 2.76 7.03
N THR A 2 -22.07 3.61 6.43
CA THR A 2 -21.26 3.22 5.26
C THR A 2 -20.26 2.16 5.68
N GLU A 3 -20.13 1.08 4.91
CA GLU A 3 -19.24 -0.03 5.23
C GLU A 3 -17.77 0.41 5.16
N LEU A 4 -16.94 -0.11 6.08
CA LEU A 4 -15.48 0.12 6.07
C LEU A 4 -14.82 -0.88 5.12
N PRO A 5 -13.74 -0.51 4.42
CA PRO A 5 -12.94 -1.50 3.70
C PRO A 5 -12.34 -2.51 4.68
N GLY A 6 -12.09 -3.74 4.20
CA GLY A 6 -11.68 -4.88 5.05
C GLY A 6 -10.52 -4.57 5.99
N TRP A 7 -9.43 -3.98 5.50
CA TRP A 7 -8.26 -3.61 6.31
C TRP A 7 -8.59 -2.61 7.43
N ALA A 8 -9.55 -1.70 7.21
CA ALA A 8 -9.95 -0.69 8.19
C ALA A 8 -10.92 -1.27 9.22
N ALA A 9 -11.80 -2.19 8.79
CA ALA A 9 -12.62 -2.97 9.70
C ALA A 9 -11.74 -3.84 10.62
N GLU A 10 -10.75 -4.52 10.06
CA GLU A 10 -9.75 -5.31 10.80
C GLU A 10 -8.98 -4.46 11.80
N MET A 11 -8.47 -3.28 11.40
CA MET A 11 -7.82 -2.33 12.32
C MET A 11 -8.70 -2.00 13.53
N ARG A 12 -9.97 -1.65 13.28
CA ARG A 12 -10.92 -1.29 14.33
C ARG A 12 -11.17 -2.46 15.26
N ASP A 13 -11.30 -3.67 14.72
CA ASP A 13 -11.65 -4.85 15.48
C ASP A 13 -10.45 -5.31 16.35
N LEU A 14 -9.22 -5.29 15.80
CA LEU A 14 -7.97 -5.55 16.54
C LEU A 14 -7.70 -4.52 17.65
N PHE A 15 -8.00 -3.24 17.41
CA PHE A 15 -7.86 -2.21 18.43
C PHE A 15 -8.88 -2.40 19.55
N ARG A 16 -10.14 -2.69 19.21
CA ARG A 16 -11.22 -2.89 20.19
C ARG A 16 -11.04 -4.14 21.04
N SER A 17 -10.45 -5.20 20.49
CA SER A 17 -10.12 -6.40 21.25
C SER A 17 -8.90 -6.20 22.18
N GLY A 18 -8.19 -5.07 22.07
CA GLY A 18 -6.93 -4.84 22.78
C GLY A 18 -5.78 -5.72 22.26
N SER A 19 -5.91 -6.29 21.06
CA SER A 19 -4.90 -7.17 20.47
C SER A 19 -3.70 -6.40 19.94
N ALA A 20 -3.92 -5.20 19.40
CA ALA A 20 -2.85 -4.33 18.92
C ALA A 20 -3.25 -2.85 19.07
N ALA A 21 -2.26 -2.01 19.41
CA ALA A 21 -2.39 -0.55 19.39
C ALA A 21 -1.41 0.12 18.39
N GLN A 22 -0.55 -0.67 17.76
CA GLN A 22 0.31 -0.23 16.66
C GLN A 22 -0.08 -0.93 15.37
N PHE A 23 -0.21 -0.16 14.29
CA PHE A 23 -0.60 -0.66 12.98
C PHE A 23 0.40 -0.23 11.90
N LEU A 24 0.81 -1.16 11.05
CA LEU A 24 1.64 -0.90 9.88
C LEU A 24 0.74 -0.95 8.64
N ILE A 25 0.37 0.20 8.08
CA ILE A 25 -0.46 0.28 6.88
C ILE A 25 0.44 0.30 5.65
N HIS A 26 0.26 -0.66 4.75
CA HIS A 26 1.13 -0.84 3.59
C HIS A 26 0.41 -1.21 2.29
N GLY A 27 1.10 -1.20 1.15
CA GLY A 27 0.56 -1.49 -0.17
C GLY A 27 0.08 -0.24 -0.90
N ASN A 28 -1.20 -0.22 -1.29
CA ASN A 28 -1.80 0.84 -2.13
C ASN A 28 -2.13 2.14 -1.35
N VAL A 29 -1.17 2.64 -0.56
CA VAL A 29 -1.37 3.72 0.43
C VAL A 29 -1.53 5.12 -0.17
N PHE A 30 -1.13 5.33 -1.43
CA PHE A 30 -1.29 6.59 -2.15
C PHE A 30 -2.59 6.69 -2.96
N ASP A 31 -3.47 5.71 -2.83
CA ASP A 31 -4.75 5.69 -3.52
C ASP A 31 -5.87 6.37 -2.73
N VAL A 32 -7.07 6.36 -3.30
CA VAL A 32 -8.29 6.84 -2.66
C VAL A 32 -9.18 5.69 -2.18
N VAL A 33 -9.77 5.89 -1.02
CA VAL A 33 -10.71 5.00 -0.35
C VAL A 33 -12.12 5.59 -0.47
N PRO A 34 -13.08 4.87 -1.08
CA PRO A 34 -14.47 5.31 -1.13
C PRO A 34 -15.12 5.19 0.26
N HIS A 35 -15.70 6.29 0.75
CA HIS A 35 -16.47 6.28 2.00
C HIS A 35 -17.51 7.40 2.00
N GLY A 36 -18.77 7.07 2.31
CA GLY A 36 -19.86 8.04 2.43
C GLY A 36 -20.10 8.87 1.15
N GLY A 37 -19.95 8.24 -0.03
CA GLY A 37 -20.07 8.93 -1.33
C GLY A 37 -18.89 9.84 -1.69
N ARG A 38 -17.85 9.91 -0.84
CA ARG A 38 -16.61 10.66 -1.09
C ARG A 38 -15.46 9.70 -1.38
N LEU A 39 -14.44 10.23 -2.05
CA LEU A 39 -13.16 9.55 -2.28
C LEU A 39 -12.12 10.25 -1.41
N LEU A 40 -11.63 9.54 -0.39
CA LEU A 40 -10.67 10.08 0.56
C LEU A 40 -9.30 9.48 0.30
N ALA A 41 -8.25 10.28 0.19
CA ALA A 41 -6.89 9.74 0.25
C ALA A 41 -6.71 8.99 1.58
N VAL A 42 -5.88 7.95 1.64
CA VAL A 42 -5.67 7.15 2.87
C VAL A 42 -5.38 8.04 4.10
N PRO A 43 -4.51 9.08 4.03
CA PRO A 43 -4.36 10.06 5.09
C PRO A 43 -5.69 10.68 5.57
N ALA A 44 -6.49 11.23 4.66
CA ALA A 44 -7.77 11.84 5.00
C ALA A 44 -8.79 10.81 5.52
N PHE A 45 -8.77 9.58 5.00
CA PHE A 45 -9.61 8.48 5.50
C PHE A 45 -9.27 8.14 6.96
N LEU A 46 -7.98 8.09 7.31
CA LEU A 46 -7.56 7.88 8.69
C LEU A 46 -8.06 9.00 9.61
N ASP A 47 -7.90 10.27 9.22
CA ASP A 47 -8.33 11.41 10.04
C ASP A 47 -9.86 11.49 10.20
N GLU A 48 -10.59 11.42 9.08
CA GLU A 48 -12.01 11.70 9.05
C GLU A 48 -12.86 10.50 9.49
N VAL A 49 -12.41 9.28 9.18
CA VAL A 49 -13.20 8.05 9.39
C VAL A 49 -12.68 7.27 10.58
N MET A 50 -11.39 6.87 10.57
CA MET A 50 -10.85 6.02 11.64
C MET A 50 -10.67 6.79 12.94
N PHE A 51 -10.21 8.03 12.85
CA PHE A 51 -9.92 8.90 13.99
C PHE A 51 -10.92 10.03 14.15
N GLY A 52 -12.07 9.94 13.47
CA GLY A 52 -13.14 10.94 13.50
C GLY A 52 -13.72 11.20 14.90
N SER A 53 -13.56 10.26 15.84
CA SER A 53 -13.96 10.40 17.24
C SER A 53 -12.80 10.57 18.23
N TYR A 54 -11.58 10.78 17.74
CA TYR A 54 -10.40 10.97 18.60
C TYR A 54 -10.32 12.44 19.05
N ASP A 55 -9.68 12.68 20.19
CA ASP A 55 -9.51 14.03 20.74
C ASP A 55 -8.29 14.73 20.10
N VAL A 56 -7.22 13.96 19.87
CA VAL A 56 -5.96 14.46 19.31
C VAL A 56 -5.48 13.49 18.24
N VAL A 57 -5.10 14.02 17.09
CA VAL A 57 -4.50 13.25 16.00
C VAL A 57 -3.23 13.96 15.58
N LEU A 58 -2.09 13.36 15.91
CA LEU A 58 -0.77 13.83 15.54
C LEU A 58 -0.32 13.13 14.26
N ARG A 59 0.24 13.89 13.33
CA ARG A 59 0.85 13.43 12.09
C ARG A 59 2.30 13.82 12.07
N TYR A 60 3.14 12.95 11.55
CA TYR A 60 4.54 13.24 11.33
C TYR A 60 4.97 12.74 9.95
N ASP A 61 5.60 13.63 9.19
CA ASP A 61 6.39 13.31 8.02
C ASP A 61 7.63 14.20 8.03
N ARG A 62 8.75 13.71 7.48
CA ARG A 62 10.03 14.43 7.55
C ARG A 62 10.00 15.80 6.88
N SER A 63 9.13 16.01 5.88
CA SER A 63 9.07 17.26 5.14
C SER A 63 8.33 18.37 5.90
N ARG A 64 7.26 18.03 6.63
CA ARG A 64 6.41 19.00 7.32
C ARG A 64 6.56 18.98 8.83
N GLY A 65 7.13 17.92 9.40
CA GLY A 65 7.30 17.72 10.83
C GLY A 65 6.01 17.34 11.56
N VAL A 66 6.04 17.37 12.89
CA VAL A 66 4.88 17.03 13.73
C VAL A 66 3.79 18.08 13.59
N ARG A 67 2.58 17.64 13.25
CA ARG A 67 1.39 18.47 13.06
C ARG A 67 0.19 17.80 13.73
N ALA A 68 -0.72 18.59 14.29
CA ALA A 68 -1.99 18.08 14.77
C ALA A 68 -3.06 18.27 13.69
N SER A 69 -3.61 17.18 13.13
CA SER A 69 -4.82 17.26 12.28
C SER A 69 -6.07 17.46 13.12
N ARG A 70 -6.02 17.10 14.41
CA ARG A 70 -7.04 17.38 15.42
C ARG A 70 -6.39 17.61 16.78
N GLY A 71 -7.01 18.45 17.62
CA GLY A 71 -6.52 18.74 18.97
C GLY A 71 -5.30 19.66 18.97
N GLY A 72 -5.24 20.56 17.98
CA GLY A 72 -4.10 21.48 17.79
C GLY A 72 -3.84 22.40 18.97
N ASP A 73 -4.88 22.88 19.65
CA ASP A 73 -4.75 23.72 20.84
C ASP A 73 -4.05 22.95 21.97
N ASP A 74 -4.46 21.70 22.22
CA ASP A 74 -3.87 20.89 23.28
C ASP A 74 -2.40 20.52 23.01
N TRP A 75 -2.11 20.09 21.78
CA TRP A 75 -0.74 19.84 21.35
C TRP A 75 0.11 21.11 21.42
N GLY A 76 -0.42 22.23 20.94
CA GLY A 76 0.27 23.52 20.89
C GLY A 76 0.58 24.07 22.29
N GLU A 77 -0.38 24.04 23.20
CA GLU A 77 -0.20 24.44 24.60
C GLU A 77 0.86 23.58 25.29
N TRP A 78 0.77 22.25 25.14
CA TRP A 78 1.76 21.34 25.72
C TRP A 78 3.16 21.56 25.12
N LEU A 79 3.25 21.76 23.81
CA LEU A 79 4.52 21.99 23.12
C LEU A 79 5.17 23.28 23.60
N GLN A 80 4.39 24.36 23.75
CA GLN A 80 4.88 25.64 24.25
C GLN A 80 5.37 25.56 25.70
N GLN A 81 4.69 24.78 26.55
CA GLN A 81 5.13 24.53 27.92
C GLN A 81 6.40 23.67 27.97
N SER A 82 6.55 22.72 27.06
CA SER A 82 7.65 21.76 27.04
C SER A 82 8.94 22.31 26.43
N LEU A 83 8.84 23.14 25.38
CA LEU A 83 9.98 23.72 24.67
C LEU A 83 10.28 25.18 25.07
N GLY A 84 9.40 25.84 25.81
CA GLY A 84 9.55 27.27 26.12
C GLY A 84 9.52 28.17 24.87
N ARG A 85 10.18 29.33 24.92
CA ARG A 85 10.31 30.29 23.79
C ARG A 85 11.51 29.96 22.87
N GLU A 86 11.76 28.70 22.55
CA GLU A 86 12.90 28.34 21.69
C GLU A 86 12.70 28.78 20.22
N ALA A 87 13.72 29.47 19.68
CA ALA A 87 13.73 29.99 18.30
C ALA A 87 13.84 28.89 17.22
N ASN A 88 14.09 27.62 17.60
CA ASN A 88 14.35 26.50 16.67
C ASN A 88 13.29 25.39 16.70
N ALA A 89 12.09 25.64 17.26
CA ALA A 89 11.03 24.63 17.36
C ALA A 89 10.71 23.93 16.04
N GLN A 90 10.78 24.62 14.90
CA GLN A 90 10.53 24.02 13.58
C GLN A 90 11.54 22.93 13.19
N SER A 91 12.81 23.06 13.56
CA SER A 91 13.82 22.05 13.26
C SER A 91 13.60 20.79 14.10
N LEU A 92 13.26 20.96 15.38
CA LEU A 92 12.95 19.86 16.30
C LEU A 92 11.73 19.06 15.86
N LEU A 93 10.72 19.74 15.31
CA LEU A 93 9.51 19.09 14.82
C LEU A 93 9.74 18.30 13.52
N ARG A 94 10.81 18.58 12.76
CA ARG A 94 11.10 17.93 11.47
C ARG A 94 12.16 16.83 11.55
N GLU A 95 13.10 16.93 12.47
CA GLU A 95 14.13 15.91 12.65
C GLU A 95 13.50 14.66 13.32
N PRO A 96 13.59 13.45 12.74
CA PRO A 96 12.91 12.28 13.25
C PRO A 96 13.13 11.98 14.74
N GLY A 97 14.38 12.00 15.21
CA GLY A 97 14.69 11.68 16.60
C GLY A 97 14.01 12.62 17.59
N SER A 98 14.10 13.91 17.31
CA SER A 98 13.52 15.02 18.09
C SER A 98 12.00 15.02 18.01
N ALA A 99 11.44 14.78 16.83
CA ALA A 99 9.99 14.70 16.62
C ALA A 99 9.37 13.53 17.40
N LEU A 100 9.98 12.34 17.31
CA LEU A 100 9.53 11.15 18.03
C LEU A 100 9.71 11.32 19.54
N GLU A 101 10.77 12.00 20.00
CA GLU A 101 10.94 12.38 21.41
C GLU A 101 9.79 13.24 21.92
N LEU A 102 9.38 14.25 21.16
CA LEU A 102 8.27 15.13 21.55
C LEU A 102 6.94 14.36 21.59
N ILE A 103 6.68 13.53 20.60
CA ILE A 103 5.49 12.67 20.59
C ILE A 103 5.50 11.75 21.81
N ASP A 104 6.63 11.08 22.08
CA ASP A 104 6.78 10.15 23.21
C ASP A 104 6.47 10.83 24.55
N ARG A 105 7.08 11.99 24.81
CA ARG A 105 6.82 12.77 26.04
C ARG A 105 5.36 13.19 26.17
N TYR A 106 4.70 13.52 25.06
CA TYR A 106 3.29 13.87 25.06
C TYR A 106 2.38 12.67 25.39
N LEU A 107 2.69 11.49 24.84
CA LEU A 107 2.00 10.23 25.16
C LEU A 107 2.18 9.88 26.65
N LEU A 108 3.43 9.88 27.14
CA LEU A 108 3.75 9.61 28.54
C LEU A 108 3.06 10.59 29.51
N ARG A 109 3.06 11.89 29.18
CA ARG A 109 2.31 12.90 29.96
C ARG A 109 0.82 12.55 30.04
N THR A 110 0.23 12.12 28.93
CA THR A 110 -1.19 11.75 28.89
C THR A 110 -1.46 10.50 29.73
N LEU A 111 -0.64 9.46 29.62
CA LEU A 111 -0.75 8.24 30.41
C LEU A 111 -0.60 8.51 31.91
N ASN A 112 0.39 9.32 32.30
CA ASN A 112 0.60 9.70 33.70
C ASN A 112 -0.60 10.46 34.28
N LEU A 113 -1.17 11.39 33.51
CA LEU A 113 -2.40 12.09 33.92
C LEU A 113 -3.58 11.12 34.06
N GLN A 114 -3.68 10.09 33.21
CA GLN A 114 -4.70 9.03 33.34
C GLN A 114 -4.48 8.17 34.58
N ALA A 115 -3.25 7.77 34.88
CA ALA A 115 -2.91 6.98 36.06
C ALA A 115 -3.20 7.75 37.37
N VAL A 116 -2.82 9.03 37.44
CA VAL A 116 -3.12 9.90 38.59
C VAL A 116 -4.63 10.06 38.79
N ARG A 117 -5.42 10.18 37.70
CA ARG A 117 -6.89 10.19 37.78
C ARG A 117 -7.45 8.89 38.36
N ALA A 118 -6.94 7.75 37.91
CA ALA A 118 -7.37 6.43 38.38
C ALA A 118 -7.05 6.24 39.87
N ALA A 119 -5.84 6.63 40.30
CA ALA A 119 -5.42 6.56 41.70
C ALA A 119 -6.22 7.51 42.61
N ALA A 120 -6.61 8.68 42.12
CA ALA A 120 -7.44 9.64 42.85
C ALA A 120 -8.92 9.23 42.95
N GLY A 121 -9.35 8.18 42.25
CA GLY A 121 -10.74 7.69 42.18
C GLY A 121 -11.26 6.94 43.42
N GLY A 122 -10.51 6.92 44.54
CA GLY A 122 -10.91 6.27 45.80
C GLY A 122 -11.56 7.17 46.85
N THR A 123 -11.65 8.49 46.62
CA THR A 123 -12.40 9.40 47.50
C THR A 123 -13.47 10.10 46.68
N ALA A 124 -14.67 9.53 46.71
CA ALA A 124 -15.87 10.19 46.24
C ALA A 124 -16.10 11.40 47.13
N ASP A 125 -15.81 12.61 46.63
CA ASP A 125 -16.59 13.80 46.97
C ASP A 125 -16.25 14.97 46.02
N ALA A 126 -17.32 15.56 45.47
CA ALA A 126 -17.45 16.88 44.83
C ALA A 126 -16.63 17.25 43.56
N ALA A 127 -15.56 16.54 43.18
CA ALA A 127 -14.70 16.97 42.03
C ALA A 127 -14.97 16.25 40.69
N ALA A 128 -16.08 15.52 40.56
CA ALA A 128 -16.37 14.70 39.39
C ALA A 128 -16.92 15.49 38.17
N GLU A 129 -17.48 16.68 38.37
CA GLU A 129 -18.16 17.45 37.30
C GLU A 129 -17.22 18.25 36.38
N ILE A 130 -15.92 18.36 36.71
CA ILE A 130 -14.94 19.17 35.95
C ILE A 130 -13.68 18.34 35.61
N ARG A 131 -13.85 17.07 35.20
CA ARG A 131 -12.70 16.25 34.77
C ARG A 131 -12.92 15.72 33.36
N PRO A 132 -12.16 16.21 32.35
CA PRO A 132 -12.31 15.73 30.99
C PRO A 132 -11.96 14.25 30.89
N ALA A 133 -12.71 13.50 30.08
CA ALA A 133 -12.57 12.07 29.83
C ALA A 133 -11.12 11.64 29.47
N PRO A 134 -10.75 10.35 29.64
CA PRO A 134 -9.47 9.85 29.14
C PRO A 134 -9.39 10.08 27.64
N ARG A 135 -8.34 10.79 27.22
CA ARG A 135 -8.18 11.24 25.85
C ARG A 135 -7.86 10.10 24.91
N ARG A 136 -8.45 10.16 23.73
CA ARG A 136 -8.18 9.29 22.58
C ARG A 136 -7.15 9.98 21.69
N ILE A 137 -5.98 9.37 21.55
CA ILE A 137 -4.85 9.93 20.79
C ILE A 137 -4.51 9.00 19.64
N ALA A 138 -4.37 9.54 18.44
CA ALA A 138 -3.78 8.84 17.31
C ALA A 138 -2.47 9.51 16.91
N VAL A 139 -1.45 8.70 16.62
CA VAL A 139 -0.17 9.15 16.05
C VAL A 139 0.00 8.46 14.71
N VAL A 140 0.16 9.23 13.64
CA VAL A 140 0.34 8.72 12.27
C VAL A 140 1.70 9.17 11.75
N ILE A 141 2.58 8.23 11.46
CA ILE A 141 3.88 8.45 10.82
C ILE A 141 3.74 8.11 9.34
N GLU A 142 3.82 9.12 8.47
CA GLU A 142 3.79 8.97 7.02
C GLU A 142 5.22 8.79 6.48
N PHE A 143 5.37 7.94 5.45
CA PHE A 143 6.67 7.56 4.90
C PHE A 143 7.62 7.01 5.99
N ALA A 144 7.14 6.01 6.72
CA ALA A 144 7.80 5.44 7.88
C ALA A 144 9.21 4.88 7.59
N GLU A 145 9.51 4.54 6.33
CA GLU A 145 10.83 4.13 5.86
C GLU A 145 11.90 5.21 6.06
N PHE A 146 11.54 6.49 6.16
CA PHE A 146 12.48 7.56 6.50
C PHE A 146 12.64 7.82 8.00
N VAL A 147 11.95 7.04 8.84
CA VAL A 147 11.95 7.16 10.30
C VAL A 147 12.56 5.92 10.94
N VAL A 148 12.12 4.75 10.50
CA VAL A 148 12.57 3.43 10.93
C VAL A 148 12.99 2.59 9.71
N PRO A 149 14.03 3.02 8.96
CA PRO A 149 14.46 2.36 7.73
C PRO A 149 14.91 0.92 7.98
N ARG A 150 14.83 0.10 6.92
CA ARG A 150 15.49 -1.20 6.88
C ARG A 150 16.99 -1.06 7.15
N GLY A 151 17.52 -1.91 8.00
CA GLY A 151 18.95 -2.00 8.28
C GLY A 151 19.25 -2.48 9.70
N ASP A 152 20.51 -2.80 9.96
CA ASP A 152 20.99 -3.11 11.31
C ASP A 152 21.15 -1.81 12.11
N ALA A 153 20.72 -1.81 13.37
CA ALA A 153 20.86 -0.69 14.29
C ALA A 153 22.32 -0.21 14.42
N LEU A 154 23.31 -1.11 14.32
CA LEU A 154 24.73 -0.77 14.36
C LEU A 154 25.19 0.02 13.12
N GLN A 155 24.54 -0.16 11.97
CA GLN A 155 24.90 0.46 10.70
C GLN A 155 24.12 1.76 10.45
N LEU A 156 22.87 1.82 10.89
CA LEU A 156 21.97 2.97 10.65
C LEU A 156 22.40 4.23 11.43
N GLY A 157 23.30 4.13 12.40
CA GLY A 157 23.72 5.25 13.25
C GLY A 157 22.74 5.54 14.39
N GLY A 158 23.18 6.32 15.38
CA GLY A 158 22.47 6.45 16.67
C GLY A 158 21.05 7.01 16.59
N GLY A 159 20.79 7.96 15.68
CA GLY A 159 19.46 8.59 15.55
C GLY A 159 18.37 7.63 15.09
N PHE A 160 18.66 6.80 14.08
CA PHE A 160 17.69 5.81 13.57
C PHE A 160 17.48 4.65 14.55
N ALA A 161 18.54 4.18 15.21
CA ALA A 161 18.43 3.16 16.26
C ALA A 161 17.49 3.62 17.39
N ALA A 162 17.60 4.88 17.82
CA ALA A 162 16.71 5.45 18.83
C ALA A 162 15.24 5.50 18.35
N ASN A 163 14.99 5.83 17.08
CA ASN A 163 13.63 5.84 16.52
C ASN A 163 13.00 4.45 16.54
N ILE A 164 13.76 3.43 16.13
CA ILE A 164 13.31 2.04 16.13
C ILE A 164 12.92 1.62 17.56
N VAL A 165 13.79 1.89 18.54
CA VAL A 165 13.52 1.58 19.96
C VAL A 165 12.25 2.29 20.47
N LYS A 166 12.03 3.56 20.11
CA LYS A 166 10.82 4.30 20.49
C LYS A 166 9.56 3.69 19.90
N VAL A 167 9.55 3.42 18.60
CA VAL A 167 8.40 2.79 17.91
C VAL A 167 8.10 1.41 18.50
N LEU A 168 9.12 0.60 18.76
CA LEU A 168 8.97 -0.68 19.46
C LEU A 168 8.43 -0.50 20.88
N GLY A 169 8.94 0.50 21.60
CA GLY A 169 8.46 0.85 22.93
C GLY A 169 6.97 1.15 22.93
N TRP A 170 6.48 1.93 21.97
CA TRP A 170 5.05 2.24 21.84
C TRP A 170 4.18 1.00 21.57
N ALA A 171 4.68 0.06 20.76
CA ALA A 171 3.95 -1.17 20.47
C ALA A 171 3.88 -2.12 21.68
N ASN A 172 4.96 -2.20 22.44
CA ASN A 172 5.11 -3.16 23.54
C ASN A 172 4.65 -2.62 24.90
N ASP A 173 4.36 -1.33 25.03
CA ASP A 173 3.93 -0.73 26.30
C ASP A 173 2.47 -1.12 26.62
N PRO A 174 2.21 -1.91 27.68
CA PRO A 174 0.86 -2.30 28.06
C PRO A 174 -0.01 -1.10 28.42
N ALA A 175 0.56 0.00 28.92
CA ALA A 175 -0.18 1.20 29.23
C ALA A 175 -0.70 1.88 27.95
N ILE A 176 0.05 1.83 26.84
CA ILE A 176 -0.43 2.30 25.54
C ILE A 176 -1.52 1.36 25.02
N VAL A 177 -1.26 0.04 25.00
CA VAL A 177 -2.19 -0.97 24.46
C VAL A 177 -3.55 -0.98 25.19
N GLN A 178 -3.55 -0.75 26.50
CA GLN A 178 -4.77 -0.72 27.32
C GLN A 178 -5.42 0.67 27.39
N SER A 179 -4.78 1.69 26.83
CA SER A 179 -5.32 3.05 26.77
C SER A 179 -6.00 3.33 25.42
N ASN A 180 -6.56 4.54 25.27
CA ASN A 180 -7.13 4.97 24.00
C ASN A 180 -6.08 5.60 23.06
N ILE A 181 -4.86 5.05 23.02
CA ILE A 181 -3.76 5.53 22.18
C ILE A 181 -3.53 4.54 21.05
N VAL A 182 -3.46 5.05 19.82
CA VAL A 182 -3.13 4.26 18.63
C VAL A 182 -1.94 4.88 17.89
N THR A 183 -1.01 4.04 17.44
CA THR A 183 0.11 4.44 16.60
C THR A 183 -0.01 3.78 15.23
N VAL A 184 0.22 4.53 14.15
CA VAL A 184 0.11 4.05 12.78
C VAL A 184 1.35 4.45 12.02
N LEU A 185 2.01 3.48 11.39
CA LEU A 185 3.11 3.72 10.47
C LEU A 185 2.61 3.41 9.06
N VAL A 186 2.78 4.36 8.14
CA VAL A 186 2.36 4.22 6.74
C VAL A 186 3.60 4.14 5.85
N SER A 187 3.69 3.07 5.07
CA SER A 187 4.77 2.81 4.10
C SER A 187 4.17 2.22 2.82
N GLU A 188 4.86 2.31 1.68
CA GLU A 188 4.43 1.58 0.47
C GLU A 188 4.72 0.07 0.61
N GLY A 189 5.88 -0.29 1.16
CA GLY A 189 6.30 -1.67 1.41
C GLY A 189 6.81 -1.88 2.83
N LEU A 190 6.56 -3.07 3.39
CA LEU A 190 7.07 -3.43 4.72
C LEU A 190 8.57 -3.71 4.69
N HIS A 191 9.08 -4.21 3.55
CA HIS A 191 10.50 -4.51 3.37
C HIS A 191 11.43 -3.29 3.40
N ASP A 192 10.87 -2.08 3.30
CA ASP A 192 11.59 -0.81 3.44
C ASP A 192 11.71 -0.37 4.91
N LEU A 193 10.97 -1.02 5.81
CA LEU A 193 10.99 -0.76 7.25
C LEU A 193 11.96 -1.70 7.98
N ASN A 194 12.31 -1.33 9.20
CA ASN A 194 13.12 -2.16 10.07
C ASN A 194 12.40 -3.48 10.42
N ALA A 195 13.09 -4.61 10.25
CA ALA A 195 12.53 -5.95 10.50
C ALA A 195 12.00 -6.12 11.93
N LEU A 196 12.66 -5.54 12.95
CA LEU A 196 12.18 -5.63 14.33
C LEU A 196 10.80 -4.97 14.51
N VAL A 197 10.51 -3.90 13.76
CA VAL A 197 9.22 -3.23 13.80
C VAL A 197 8.16 -4.04 13.04
N VAL A 198 8.53 -4.59 11.88
CA VAL A 198 7.63 -5.38 11.03
C VAL A 198 7.24 -6.70 11.69
N ASP A 199 8.21 -7.42 12.25
CA ASP A 199 8.02 -8.74 12.84
C ASP A 199 7.54 -8.68 14.30
N ASN A 200 7.23 -7.48 14.82
CA ASN A 200 6.80 -7.29 16.19
C ASN A 200 5.41 -7.91 16.42
N PRO A 201 5.24 -8.87 17.35
CA PRO A 201 3.94 -9.51 17.61
C PRO A 201 2.86 -8.57 18.17
N HIS A 202 3.25 -7.38 18.66
CA HIS A 202 2.33 -6.37 19.19
C HIS A 202 1.98 -5.27 18.16
N ALA A 203 2.51 -5.37 16.94
CA ALA A 203 2.12 -4.55 15.81
C ALA A 203 1.33 -5.41 14.81
N ALA A 204 0.29 -4.82 14.21
CA ALA A 204 -0.49 -5.49 13.17
C ALA A 204 -0.23 -4.86 11.81
N ALA A 205 0.23 -5.66 10.84
CA ALA A 205 0.38 -5.23 9.46
C ALA A 205 -0.95 -5.33 8.70
N LEU A 206 -1.36 -4.22 8.09
CA LEU A 206 -2.62 -4.09 7.37
C LEU A 206 -2.36 -3.71 5.92
N HIS A 207 -2.71 -4.61 5.00
CA HIS A 207 -2.51 -4.41 3.58
C HIS A 207 -3.68 -3.65 2.95
N VAL A 208 -3.40 -2.50 2.32
CA VAL A 208 -4.35 -1.78 1.47
C VAL A 208 -4.26 -2.35 0.05
N PRO A 209 -5.29 -3.08 -0.43
CA PRO A 209 -5.23 -3.71 -1.74
C PRO A 209 -5.48 -2.70 -2.88
N LEU A 210 -5.06 -3.09 -4.08
CA LEU A 210 -5.59 -2.51 -5.30
C LEU A 210 -7.09 -2.83 -5.41
N PRO A 211 -7.90 -1.95 -6.02
CA PRO A 211 -9.32 -2.22 -6.23
C PRO A 211 -9.51 -3.47 -7.09
N ASN A 212 -10.42 -4.35 -6.66
CA ASN A 212 -10.85 -5.47 -7.48
C ASN A 212 -11.72 -4.99 -8.67
N GLU A 213 -12.10 -5.90 -9.56
CA GLU A 213 -12.87 -5.56 -10.77
C GLU A 213 -14.21 -4.85 -10.46
N ALA A 214 -14.95 -5.34 -9.46
CA ALA A 214 -16.25 -4.76 -9.10
C ALA A 214 -16.08 -3.35 -8.49
N GLU A 215 -15.07 -3.17 -7.65
CA GLU A 215 -14.71 -1.89 -7.07
C GLU A 215 -14.22 -0.88 -8.12
N MET A 216 -13.39 -1.33 -9.07
CA MET A 216 -12.89 -0.50 -10.16
C MET A 216 -14.02 -0.09 -11.11
N THR A 217 -14.92 -1.01 -11.43
CA THR A 217 -16.10 -0.74 -12.26
C THR A 217 -17.00 0.30 -11.61
N SER A 218 -17.33 0.10 -10.33
CA SER A 218 -18.13 1.06 -9.56
C SER A 218 -17.45 2.43 -9.47
N TYR A 219 -16.13 2.45 -9.31
CA TYR A 219 -15.34 3.68 -9.28
C TYR A 219 -15.38 4.43 -10.61
N VAL A 220 -15.18 3.73 -11.74
CA VAL A 220 -15.22 4.33 -13.08
C VAL A 220 -16.62 4.85 -13.42
N GLN A 221 -17.68 4.15 -13.04
CA GLN A 221 -19.06 4.64 -13.17
C GLN A 221 -19.28 5.93 -12.36
N ALA A 222 -18.80 5.97 -11.11
CA ALA A 222 -18.89 7.17 -10.29
C ALA A 222 -18.09 8.34 -10.89
N LEU A 223 -16.92 8.08 -11.48
CA LEU A 223 -16.14 9.09 -12.19
C LEU A 223 -16.89 9.63 -13.43
N ALA A 224 -17.48 8.74 -14.24
CA ALA A 224 -18.26 9.13 -15.40
C ALA A 224 -19.46 10.01 -14.99
N ALA A 225 -20.14 9.70 -13.89
CA ALA A 225 -21.27 10.49 -13.40
C ALA A 225 -20.89 11.85 -12.80
N THR A 226 -19.62 12.06 -12.38
CA THR A 226 -19.24 13.25 -11.59
C THR A 226 -18.12 14.07 -12.24
N GLN A 227 -16.98 13.47 -12.51
CA GLN A 227 -15.77 14.17 -12.97
C GLN A 227 -15.61 14.15 -14.49
N PHE A 228 -16.20 13.16 -15.17
CA PHE A 228 -16.06 12.93 -16.61
C PHE A 228 -17.42 12.65 -17.28
N PRO A 229 -18.36 13.61 -17.29
CA PRO A 229 -19.71 13.41 -17.85
C PRO A 229 -19.69 13.01 -19.34
N ASP A 230 -18.74 13.53 -20.10
CA ASP A 230 -18.62 13.26 -21.54
C ASP A 230 -17.94 11.90 -21.85
N MET A 231 -17.59 11.11 -20.82
CA MET A 231 -16.88 9.83 -21.00
C MET A 231 -17.66 8.84 -21.86
N ALA A 232 -18.98 8.76 -21.67
CA ALA A 232 -19.82 7.83 -22.42
C ALA A 232 -19.87 8.18 -23.91
N GLU A 233 -19.84 9.46 -24.26
CA GLU A 233 -19.87 9.94 -25.66
C GLU A 233 -18.51 9.74 -26.35
N LYS A 234 -17.41 9.86 -25.60
CA LYS A 234 -16.04 9.75 -26.11
C LYS A 234 -15.45 8.34 -25.96
N SER A 235 -16.26 7.32 -25.70
CA SER A 235 -15.82 5.95 -25.51
C SER A 235 -16.52 4.99 -26.46
N ASP A 236 -15.74 4.26 -27.25
CA ASP A 236 -16.24 3.16 -28.08
C ASP A 236 -16.49 1.88 -27.23
N VAL A 237 -16.14 1.95 -25.95
CA VAL A 237 -16.22 0.86 -24.98
C VAL A 237 -17.22 1.26 -23.88
N PRO A 238 -18.17 0.38 -23.50
CA PRO A 238 -19.09 0.67 -22.39
C PRO A 238 -18.33 0.99 -21.09
N VAL A 239 -18.82 1.93 -20.30
CA VAL A 239 -18.16 2.42 -19.07
C VAL A 239 -17.84 1.27 -18.11
N GLU A 240 -18.72 0.29 -18.01
CA GLU A 240 -18.54 -0.94 -17.23
C GLU A 240 -17.31 -1.71 -17.71
N THR A 241 -17.17 -1.86 -19.02
CA THR A 241 -16.04 -2.55 -19.65
C THR A 241 -14.75 -1.75 -19.50
N VAL A 242 -14.81 -0.41 -19.48
CA VAL A 242 -13.63 0.42 -19.16
C VAL A 242 -13.13 0.12 -17.74
N GLY A 243 -14.05 0.02 -16.77
CA GLY A 243 -13.73 -0.38 -15.40
C GLY A 243 -12.98 -1.71 -15.33
N ALA A 244 -13.55 -2.77 -15.91
CA ALA A 244 -12.93 -4.08 -15.96
C ALA A 244 -11.57 -4.08 -16.68
N ARG A 245 -11.42 -3.29 -17.75
CA ARG A 245 -10.15 -3.18 -18.49
C ARG A 245 -9.07 -2.47 -17.69
N LEU A 246 -9.42 -1.56 -16.79
CA LEU A 246 -8.49 -0.82 -15.94
C LEU A 246 -8.16 -1.51 -14.61
N THR A 247 -8.78 -2.66 -14.30
CA THR A 247 -8.44 -3.48 -13.13
C THR A 247 -6.94 -3.82 -13.12
N GLY A 248 -6.30 -3.75 -11.94
CA GLY A 248 -4.84 -3.86 -11.80
C GLY A 248 -4.12 -2.50 -11.70
N LEU A 249 -4.83 -1.39 -11.91
CA LEU A 249 -4.36 -0.05 -11.57
C LEU A 249 -4.94 0.40 -10.21
N SER A 250 -4.29 1.37 -9.57
CA SER A 250 -4.89 2.17 -8.50
C SER A 250 -6.07 2.99 -9.04
N ARG A 251 -6.99 3.43 -8.17
CA ARG A 251 -8.09 4.34 -8.57
C ARG A 251 -7.53 5.67 -9.09
N VAL A 252 -6.46 6.19 -8.46
CA VAL A 252 -5.71 7.35 -8.96
C VAL A 252 -5.14 7.11 -10.36
N GLY A 253 -4.54 5.93 -10.61
CA GLY A 253 -4.03 5.52 -11.91
C GLY A 253 -5.13 5.46 -12.98
N ALA A 254 -6.25 4.82 -12.68
CA ALA A 254 -7.41 4.73 -13.56
C ALA A 254 -7.98 6.11 -13.92
N ARG A 255 -8.13 7.01 -12.94
CA ARG A 255 -8.56 8.40 -13.16
C ARG A 255 -7.59 9.15 -14.08
N THR A 256 -6.29 8.95 -13.88
CA THR A 256 -5.24 9.57 -14.70
C THR A 256 -5.32 9.08 -16.14
N ALA A 257 -5.52 7.77 -16.35
CA ALA A 257 -5.71 7.18 -17.67
C ALA A 257 -6.90 7.82 -18.39
N ILE A 258 -8.10 7.80 -17.77
CA ILE A 258 -9.33 8.36 -18.34
C ILE A 258 -9.16 9.85 -18.64
N GLY A 259 -8.63 10.61 -17.67
CA GLY A 259 -8.35 12.04 -17.84
C GLY A 259 -7.40 12.33 -19.00
N LEU A 260 -6.41 11.47 -19.27
CA LEU A 260 -5.48 11.62 -20.39
C LEU A 260 -6.18 11.43 -21.74
N ALA A 261 -7.13 10.49 -21.87
CA ALA A 261 -7.90 10.34 -23.11
C ALA A 261 -8.78 11.57 -23.35
N LEU A 262 -9.60 11.92 -22.36
CA LEU A 262 -10.64 12.94 -22.52
C LEU A 262 -10.07 14.35 -22.70
N ARG A 263 -8.98 14.70 -21.99
CA ARG A 263 -8.33 16.02 -22.13
C ARG A 263 -7.59 16.20 -23.46
N ASN A 264 -7.17 15.11 -24.09
CA ASN A 264 -6.50 15.14 -25.39
C ASN A 264 -7.44 14.84 -26.56
N ASP A 265 -8.76 14.89 -26.31
CA ASP A 265 -9.82 14.61 -27.29
C ASP A 265 -9.63 13.27 -28.03
N ARG A 266 -9.16 12.24 -27.31
CA ARG A 266 -8.97 10.90 -27.85
C ARG A 266 -10.15 10.02 -27.46
N ALA A 267 -10.67 9.27 -28.42
CA ALA A 267 -11.65 8.22 -28.16
C ALA A 267 -11.05 7.12 -27.25
N ILE A 268 -11.79 6.71 -26.23
CA ILE A 268 -11.44 5.57 -25.38
C ILE A 268 -11.78 4.31 -26.16
N THR A 269 -10.77 3.72 -26.79
CA THR A 269 -10.88 2.45 -27.52
C THR A 269 -10.30 1.30 -26.71
N ALA A 270 -10.72 0.06 -27.02
CA ALA A 270 -10.15 -1.13 -26.37
C ALA A 270 -8.62 -1.23 -26.55
N ALA A 271 -8.11 -0.91 -27.76
CA ALA A 271 -6.68 -0.90 -28.05
C ALA A 271 -5.94 0.17 -27.23
N TRP A 272 -6.53 1.36 -27.10
CA TRP A 272 -5.94 2.42 -26.27
C TRP A 272 -5.92 2.03 -24.78
N LEU A 273 -7.00 1.43 -24.26
CA LEU A 273 -7.10 0.96 -22.87
C LEU A 273 -6.02 -0.08 -22.53
N SER A 274 -5.83 -1.07 -23.41
CA SER A 274 -4.78 -2.08 -23.22
C SER A 274 -3.39 -1.43 -23.16
N ARG A 275 -3.11 -0.50 -24.09
CA ARG A 275 -1.81 0.20 -24.15
C ARG A 275 -1.58 1.11 -22.94
N ILE A 276 -2.57 1.90 -22.53
CA ILE A 276 -2.39 2.82 -21.39
C ILE A 276 -2.24 2.05 -20.08
N LYS A 277 -3.00 0.97 -19.89
CA LYS A 277 -2.86 0.08 -18.72
C LYS A 277 -1.46 -0.52 -18.67
N LYS A 278 -0.99 -1.11 -19.77
CA LYS A 278 0.38 -1.63 -19.89
C LYS A 278 1.41 -0.57 -19.47
N ASN A 279 1.38 0.61 -20.11
CA ASN A 279 2.34 1.67 -19.84
C ASN A 279 2.32 2.15 -18.37
N LEU A 280 1.15 2.22 -17.75
CA LEU A 280 1.02 2.63 -16.34
C LEU A 280 1.57 1.55 -15.40
N ILE A 281 1.25 0.28 -15.63
CA ILE A 281 1.77 -0.84 -14.83
C ILE A 281 3.30 -0.91 -14.94
N GLU A 282 3.85 -0.85 -16.17
CA GLU A 282 5.30 -0.90 -16.38
C GLU A 282 6.01 0.26 -15.68
N ARG A 283 5.42 1.46 -15.70
CA ARG A 283 5.95 2.63 -14.98
C ARG A 283 5.88 2.47 -13.47
N GLU A 284 4.75 1.99 -12.93
CA GLU A 284 4.58 1.77 -11.48
C GLU A 284 5.54 0.69 -10.95
N CYS A 285 5.84 -0.32 -11.76
CA CYS A 285 6.82 -1.37 -11.48
C CYS A 285 8.26 -0.99 -11.89
N GLN A 286 8.55 0.30 -12.16
CA GLN A 286 9.90 0.80 -12.51
C GLN A 286 10.58 0.07 -13.68
N GLY A 287 9.79 -0.50 -14.60
CA GLY A 287 10.26 -1.28 -15.74
C GLY A 287 10.80 -2.68 -15.40
N LEU A 288 10.59 -3.16 -14.16
CA LEU A 288 10.92 -4.53 -13.74
C LEU A 288 9.91 -5.56 -14.26
N LEU A 289 8.72 -5.10 -14.62
CA LEU A 289 7.68 -5.87 -15.28
C LEU A 289 7.49 -5.31 -16.70
N GLU A 290 7.51 -6.16 -17.72
CA GLU A 290 7.29 -5.78 -19.13
C GLU A 290 6.25 -6.70 -19.76
N PHE A 291 5.28 -6.17 -20.51
CA PHE A 291 4.30 -7.01 -21.20
C PHE A 291 4.86 -7.54 -22.53
N ILE A 292 4.77 -8.86 -22.72
CA ILE A 292 5.15 -9.53 -23.97
C ILE A 292 4.14 -9.18 -25.05
N GLU A 293 4.59 -8.50 -26.09
CA GLU A 293 3.86 -8.33 -27.35
C GLU A 293 4.53 -9.18 -28.41
N SER A 294 3.86 -10.27 -28.81
CA SER A 294 4.38 -11.19 -29.81
C SER A 294 3.42 -11.26 -31.00
N PRO A 295 3.90 -10.95 -32.22
CA PRO A 295 3.16 -11.25 -33.45
C PRO A 295 3.26 -12.73 -33.86
N PHE A 296 4.06 -13.53 -33.14
CA PHE A 296 4.32 -14.93 -33.45
C PHE A 296 3.38 -15.87 -32.69
N THR A 297 3.10 -17.02 -33.29
CA THR A 297 2.32 -18.12 -32.71
C THR A 297 3.19 -19.38 -32.61
N LEU A 298 2.70 -20.43 -31.95
CA LEU A 298 3.44 -21.69 -31.85
C LEU A 298 3.75 -22.34 -33.21
N ASP A 299 3.06 -21.96 -34.28
CA ASP A 299 3.37 -22.40 -35.65
C ASP A 299 4.69 -21.83 -36.19
N ASN A 300 5.17 -20.73 -35.62
CA ASN A 300 6.47 -20.14 -35.99
C ASN A 300 7.66 -20.89 -35.39
N VAL A 301 7.44 -21.79 -34.43
CA VAL A 301 8.49 -22.61 -33.81
C VAL A 301 8.69 -23.87 -34.65
N ALA A 302 9.92 -24.21 -35.02
CA ALA A 302 10.22 -25.48 -35.68
C ALA A 302 10.39 -26.62 -34.65
N GLY A 303 9.84 -27.81 -34.93
CA GLY A 303 9.94 -28.97 -34.04
C GLY A 303 9.12 -28.85 -32.75
N HIS A 304 9.47 -29.61 -31.71
CA HIS A 304 8.82 -29.57 -30.39
C HIS A 304 7.31 -29.85 -30.40
N GLU A 305 6.84 -30.70 -31.31
CA GLU A 305 5.42 -31.03 -31.51
C GLU A 305 4.71 -31.46 -30.20
N PRO A 306 5.30 -32.31 -29.34
CA PRO A 306 4.66 -32.66 -28.07
C PRO A 306 4.49 -31.47 -27.12
N VAL A 307 5.48 -30.57 -27.08
CA VAL A 307 5.44 -29.36 -26.23
C VAL A 307 4.40 -28.37 -26.74
N LYS A 308 4.34 -28.15 -28.06
CA LYS A 308 3.32 -27.29 -28.67
C LYS A 308 1.91 -27.82 -28.41
N ALA A 309 1.71 -29.14 -28.53
CA ALA A 309 0.43 -29.77 -28.26
C ALA A 309 -0.01 -29.54 -26.80
N TRP A 310 0.92 -29.74 -25.85
CA TRP A 310 0.68 -29.48 -24.44
C TRP A 310 0.33 -28.00 -24.19
N LEU A 311 1.14 -27.04 -24.65
CA LEU A 311 0.87 -25.61 -24.46
C LEU A 311 -0.48 -25.16 -25.07
N ARG A 312 -0.94 -25.81 -26.15
CA ARG A 312 -2.27 -25.56 -26.74
C ARG A 312 -3.41 -26.14 -25.92
N GLU A 313 -3.22 -27.31 -25.33
CA GLU A 313 -4.17 -27.89 -24.38
C GLU A 313 -4.34 -26.95 -23.17
N ASP A 314 -3.24 -26.48 -22.60
CA ASP A 314 -3.26 -25.55 -21.47
C ASP A 314 -3.87 -24.20 -21.84
N THR A 315 -3.61 -23.69 -23.05
CA THR A 315 -4.31 -22.51 -23.59
C THR A 315 -5.82 -22.70 -23.60
N THR A 316 -6.29 -23.90 -23.97
CA THR A 316 -7.71 -24.22 -24.03
C THR A 316 -8.33 -24.27 -22.63
N LEU A 317 -7.61 -24.84 -21.65
CA LEU A 317 -8.03 -24.88 -20.25
C LEU A 317 -8.08 -23.47 -19.64
N LEU A 318 -7.08 -22.64 -19.90
CA LEU A 318 -7.01 -21.23 -19.46
C LEU A 318 -8.21 -20.43 -19.97
N LYS A 319 -8.50 -20.50 -21.28
CA LYS A 319 -9.64 -19.80 -21.89
C LYS A 319 -11.00 -20.24 -21.33
N ARG A 320 -11.10 -21.46 -20.81
CA ARG A 320 -12.31 -22.00 -20.15
C ARG A 320 -12.37 -21.67 -18.65
N GLY A 321 -11.36 -20.99 -18.10
CA GLY A 321 -11.26 -20.71 -16.66
C GLY A 321 -10.96 -21.94 -15.80
N ALA A 322 -10.54 -23.05 -16.40
CA ALA A 322 -10.25 -24.31 -15.71
C ALA A 322 -8.87 -24.29 -15.03
N VAL A 323 -8.59 -23.24 -14.25
CA VAL A 323 -7.25 -22.96 -13.69
C VAL A 323 -6.73 -24.06 -12.75
N ARG A 324 -7.63 -24.85 -12.15
CA ARG A 324 -7.26 -25.99 -11.28
C ARG A 324 -6.69 -27.19 -12.04
N ALA A 325 -6.90 -27.26 -13.34
CA ALA A 325 -6.40 -28.34 -14.20
C ALA A 325 -5.02 -28.02 -14.80
N LEU A 326 -4.49 -26.81 -14.57
CA LEU A 326 -3.21 -26.35 -15.10
C LEU A 326 -2.06 -26.67 -14.13
N PRO A 327 -0.83 -26.83 -14.63
CA PRO A 327 0.35 -26.89 -13.78
C PRO A 327 0.57 -25.54 -13.07
N MET A 328 1.15 -25.60 -11.87
CA MET A 328 1.52 -24.40 -11.10
C MET A 328 2.65 -23.58 -11.74
N GLY A 329 3.43 -24.18 -12.65
CA GLY A 329 4.49 -23.52 -13.38
C GLY A 329 5.17 -24.45 -14.38
N TYR A 330 5.90 -23.85 -15.32
CA TYR A 330 6.72 -24.56 -16.31
C TYR A 330 8.19 -24.24 -16.09
N LEU A 331 9.04 -25.25 -16.20
CA LEU A 331 10.49 -25.07 -16.28
C LEU A 331 10.95 -25.47 -17.68
N ILE A 332 11.33 -24.48 -18.48
CA ILE A 332 11.85 -24.70 -19.83
C ILE A 332 13.38 -24.73 -19.75
N ALA A 333 13.96 -25.93 -19.74
CA ALA A 333 15.40 -26.14 -19.66
C ALA A 333 15.97 -26.61 -21.01
N GLY A 334 17.20 -26.19 -21.31
CA GLY A 334 17.89 -26.55 -22.55
C GLY A 334 19.11 -25.68 -22.81
N ARG A 335 19.97 -26.10 -23.75
CA ARG A 335 21.18 -25.36 -24.13
C ARG A 335 20.85 -23.94 -24.63
N ILE A 336 21.82 -23.04 -24.58
CA ILE A 336 21.68 -21.71 -25.21
C ILE A 336 21.40 -21.90 -26.71
N GLY A 337 20.48 -21.11 -27.26
CA GLY A 337 20.12 -21.14 -28.68
C GLY A 337 19.05 -22.17 -29.08
N THR A 338 18.47 -22.93 -28.16
CA THR A 338 17.41 -23.92 -28.48
C THR A 338 15.98 -23.33 -28.52
N GLY A 339 15.84 -22.02 -28.74
CA GLY A 339 14.52 -21.38 -28.91
C GLY A 339 13.65 -21.28 -27.64
N LYS A 340 14.20 -21.43 -26.43
CA LYS A 340 13.43 -21.40 -25.16
C LYS A 340 12.63 -20.10 -24.96
N THR A 341 13.28 -18.94 -25.09
CA THR A 341 12.60 -17.65 -25.00
C THR A 341 11.63 -17.46 -26.16
N PHE A 342 11.99 -17.94 -27.35
CA PHE A 342 11.16 -17.80 -28.55
C PHE A 342 9.86 -18.61 -28.49
N ILE A 343 9.87 -19.84 -27.95
CA ILE A 343 8.63 -20.63 -27.78
C ILE A 343 7.67 -19.96 -26.79
N VAL A 344 8.19 -19.30 -25.74
CA VAL A 344 7.35 -18.53 -24.79
C VAL A 344 6.75 -17.30 -25.47
N GLN A 345 7.53 -16.56 -26.27
CA GLN A 345 7.01 -15.45 -27.06
C GLN A 345 5.92 -15.92 -28.05
N CYS A 346 6.13 -17.05 -28.71
CA CYS A 346 5.14 -17.64 -29.61
C CYS A 346 3.86 -18.07 -28.88
N TRP A 347 3.99 -18.64 -27.68
CA TRP A 347 2.83 -19.01 -26.87
C TRP A 347 2.05 -17.78 -26.39
N ALA A 348 2.75 -16.71 -25.97
CA ALA A 348 2.15 -15.45 -25.57
C ALA A 348 1.27 -14.82 -26.67
N GLY A 349 1.61 -15.02 -27.95
CA GLY A 349 0.81 -14.55 -29.08
C GLY A 349 -0.50 -15.33 -29.32
N GLU A 350 -0.65 -16.54 -28.77
CA GLU A 350 -1.81 -17.43 -29.00
C GLU A 350 -2.69 -17.61 -27.74
N ILE A 351 -2.13 -17.39 -26.55
CA ILE A 351 -2.75 -17.73 -25.26
C ILE A 351 -3.99 -16.91 -24.92
N GLY A 352 -4.08 -15.66 -25.41
CA GLY A 352 -5.26 -14.80 -25.24
C GLY A 352 -5.45 -14.20 -23.84
N ILE A 353 -4.45 -14.30 -22.96
CA ILE A 353 -4.37 -13.62 -21.66
C ILE A 353 -3.07 -12.82 -21.58
N PRO A 354 -2.97 -11.80 -20.70
CA PRO A 354 -1.74 -11.04 -20.53
C PRO A 354 -0.53 -11.93 -20.21
N CYS A 355 0.57 -11.69 -20.92
CA CYS A 355 1.87 -12.28 -20.63
C CYS A 355 2.85 -11.18 -20.26
N VAL A 356 3.63 -11.39 -19.21
CA VAL A 356 4.61 -10.43 -18.71
C VAL A 356 5.96 -11.11 -18.49
N VAL A 357 7.03 -10.39 -18.78
CA VAL A 357 8.40 -10.76 -18.42
C VAL A 357 8.77 -10.05 -17.13
N LEU A 358 9.28 -10.83 -16.19
CA LEU A 358 9.92 -10.34 -14.99
C LEU A 358 11.41 -10.13 -15.28
N LYS A 359 11.89 -8.89 -15.34
CA LYS A 359 13.30 -8.60 -15.62
C LYS A 359 14.20 -8.93 -14.44
N ASN A 360 15.46 -9.25 -14.72
CA ASN A 360 16.45 -9.56 -13.69
C ASN A 360 16.61 -8.41 -12.68
N PHE A 361 16.36 -8.72 -11.42
CA PHE A 361 16.45 -7.80 -10.28
C PHE A 361 17.87 -7.57 -9.78
N ARG A 362 18.82 -8.40 -10.21
CA ARG A 362 20.21 -8.37 -9.70
C ARG A 362 21.03 -7.20 -10.25
N ASP A 363 20.77 -6.81 -11.49
CA ASP A 363 21.61 -5.83 -12.20
C ASP A 363 21.23 -4.37 -11.91
N ARG A 364 20.08 -4.12 -11.29
CA ARG A 364 19.55 -2.78 -11.05
C ARG A 364 19.13 -2.60 -9.59
N TRP A 365 20.08 -2.34 -8.70
CA TRP A 365 19.87 -1.85 -7.31
C TRP A 365 19.78 -2.92 -6.22
N VAL A 366 20.94 -3.26 -5.65
CA VAL A 366 21.07 -3.93 -4.36
C VAL A 366 20.44 -3.02 -3.28
N GLY A 367 19.26 -3.39 -2.78
CA GLY A 367 18.59 -2.74 -1.64
C GLY A 367 17.08 -2.52 -1.80
N ALA A 368 16.57 -2.36 -3.02
CA ALA A 368 15.17 -2.02 -3.31
C ALA A 368 14.38 -3.16 -3.98
N THR A 369 14.92 -4.38 -4.03
CA THR A 369 14.36 -5.47 -4.84
C THR A 369 13.12 -6.11 -4.24
N GLU A 370 13.03 -6.26 -2.92
CA GLU A 370 11.91 -6.97 -2.27
C GLU A 370 10.62 -6.15 -2.23
N SER A 371 10.68 -4.87 -1.84
CA SER A 371 9.51 -3.98 -1.88
C SER A 371 8.94 -3.84 -3.30
N ASN A 372 9.83 -3.73 -4.30
CA ASN A 372 9.44 -3.74 -5.70
C ASN A 372 8.81 -5.08 -6.14
N LEU A 373 9.33 -6.22 -5.67
CA LEU A 373 8.74 -7.53 -5.93
C LEU A 373 7.34 -7.66 -5.32
N GLU A 374 7.12 -7.19 -4.09
CA GLU A 374 5.81 -7.17 -3.46
C GLU A 374 4.82 -6.33 -4.27
N LYS A 375 5.26 -5.16 -4.75
CA LYS A 375 4.45 -4.30 -5.61
C LYS A 375 4.09 -4.99 -6.93
N ILE A 376 5.05 -5.66 -7.57
CA ILE A 376 4.80 -6.44 -8.78
C ILE A 376 3.77 -7.54 -8.49
N PHE A 377 3.94 -8.32 -7.42
CA PHE A 377 2.97 -9.36 -7.07
C PHE A 377 1.58 -8.79 -6.73
N ALA A 378 1.49 -7.63 -6.10
CA ALA A 378 0.22 -6.95 -5.86
C ALA A 378 -0.48 -6.59 -7.18
N VAL A 379 0.25 -6.04 -8.15
CA VAL A 379 -0.29 -5.73 -9.48
C VAL A 379 -0.71 -7.01 -10.21
N LEU A 380 0.13 -8.06 -10.21
CA LEU A 380 -0.18 -9.33 -10.86
C LEU A 380 -1.45 -9.99 -10.29
N ARG A 381 -1.59 -10.00 -8.95
CA ARG A 381 -2.79 -10.48 -8.28
C ARG A 381 -4.03 -9.69 -8.68
N ALA A 382 -3.90 -8.37 -8.83
CA ALA A 382 -5.00 -7.51 -9.23
C ALA A 382 -5.37 -7.64 -10.73
N VAL A 383 -4.41 -7.93 -11.61
CA VAL A 383 -4.68 -8.21 -13.04
C VAL A 383 -5.48 -9.50 -13.23
N GLY A 384 -5.37 -10.46 -12.31
CA GLY A 384 -6.10 -11.73 -12.36
C GLY A 384 -5.34 -12.78 -13.16
N GLN A 385 -5.91 -13.23 -14.30
CA GLN A 385 -5.26 -14.23 -15.15
C GLN A 385 -4.09 -13.60 -15.92
N VAL A 386 -2.86 -14.00 -15.57
CA VAL A 386 -1.62 -13.52 -16.20
C VAL A 386 -0.57 -14.63 -16.22
N VAL A 387 0.17 -14.76 -17.33
CA VAL A 387 1.38 -15.60 -17.40
C VAL A 387 2.59 -14.75 -17.09
N VAL A 388 3.36 -15.16 -16.09
CA VAL A 388 4.63 -14.54 -15.71
C VAL A 388 5.77 -15.39 -16.25
N PHE A 389 6.55 -14.82 -17.15
CA PHE A 389 7.78 -15.40 -17.67
C PHE A 389 8.97 -14.83 -16.91
N VAL A 390 9.82 -15.71 -16.39
CA VAL A 390 11.10 -15.36 -15.78
C VAL A 390 12.18 -15.89 -16.70
N ASP A 391 12.84 -15.01 -17.45
CA ASP A 391 13.97 -15.40 -18.28
C ASP A 391 15.22 -15.57 -17.41
N GLU A 392 16.11 -16.49 -17.79
CA GLU A 392 17.36 -16.78 -17.06
C GLU A 392 17.12 -17.04 -15.56
N ALA A 393 16.12 -17.86 -15.24
CA ALA A 393 15.73 -18.17 -13.87
C ALA A 393 16.89 -18.72 -13.02
N ASP A 394 17.87 -19.39 -13.63
CA ASP A 394 19.11 -19.84 -13.01
C ASP A 394 19.98 -18.67 -12.50
N GLN A 395 19.98 -17.55 -13.21
CA GLN A 395 20.64 -16.32 -12.76
C GLN A 395 19.81 -15.59 -11.69
N ALA A 396 18.49 -15.71 -11.70
CA ALA A 396 17.61 -15.07 -10.72
C ALA A 396 17.62 -15.78 -9.34
N ALA A 397 17.66 -17.11 -9.32
CA ALA A 397 17.47 -17.94 -8.12
C ALA A 397 18.69 -18.04 -7.18
N GLY A 398 19.88 -17.61 -7.61
CA GLY A 398 21.09 -17.72 -6.79
C GLY A 398 21.84 -19.02 -7.07
N LYS A 399 23.15 -18.96 -6.92
CA LYS A 399 23.98 -20.16 -6.92
C LYS A 399 23.79 -20.94 -5.64
#